data_AF-A0A7J9RKW1-F1
#
_entry.id   AF-A0A7J9RKW1-F1
#
_cell.length_a   1.000
_cell.length_b   1.000
_cell.length_c   1.000
_cell.angle_alpha   90.00
_cell.angle_beta   90.00
_cell.angle_gamma   90.00
#
_symmetry.space_group_name_H-M   'P 1'
#
loop_
_entity.id
_entity.type
_entity.pdbx_description
1 polymer ?
#
loop_
_entity_poly.entity_id
_entity_poly.type
_entity_poly.pdbx_seq_one_letter_code
_entity_poly.pdbx_strand_id
1 'polypeptide(L)'
;EIARSIIKICEEKGSTESPCEFLAYSGRIAGKNLEVHVIEREERTRLCGPASLNELIVFEGSIIGLPRTDKWKKEFEEGVLTNIRFLDAFAALAAYEIEERMKADVEVDVEVNVKVKIVRSGADINIKIDPVAVRYITSTNKKIDIRGPVFITAVAKA
;
A
#
# COMPACT_ATOMS: atom_id res chain seq x y z
N GLU A 1 -3.49 11.73 8.29
CA GLU A 1 -3.13 11.13 9.59
C GLU A 1 -3.32 9.61 9.55
N ILE A 2 -4.50 9.13 9.13
CA ILE A 2 -4.81 7.71 8.90
C ILE A 2 -3.69 6.95 8.17
N ALA A 3 -3.25 7.44 7.00
CA ALA A 3 -2.22 6.76 6.21
C ALA A 3 -0.92 6.52 7.01
N ARG A 4 -0.45 7.52 7.75
CA ARG A 4 0.76 7.40 8.59
C ARG A 4 0.56 6.38 9.70
N SER A 5 -0.63 6.36 10.30
CA SER A 5 -0.96 5.39 11.34
C SER A 5 -1.02 3.96 10.82
N ILE A 6 -1.59 3.73 9.63
CA ILE A 6 -1.58 2.43 8.95
C ILE A 6 -0.13 1.98 8.71
N ILE A 7 0.72 2.85 8.14
CA ILE A 7 2.14 2.55 7.89
C ILE A 7 2.82 2.11 9.18
N LYS A 8 2.65 2.89 10.27
CA LYS A 8 3.27 2.59 11.57
C LYS A 8 2.86 1.21 12.10
N ILE A 9 1.58 0.87 12.08
CA ILE A 9 1.11 -0.45 12.54
C ILE A 9 1.67 -1.57 11.65
N CYS A 10 1.66 -1.39 10.33
CA CYS A 10 2.21 -2.38 9.42
C CYS A 10 3.73 -2.58 9.60
N GLU A 11 4.48 -1.53 9.92
CA GLU A 11 5.91 -1.64 10.23
C GLU A 11 6.17 -2.37 11.56
N GLU A 12 5.39 -2.06 12.60
CA GLU A 12 5.56 -2.65 13.93
C GLU A 12 5.03 -4.09 14.03
N LYS A 13 3.93 -4.40 13.33
CA LYS A 13 3.16 -5.63 13.48
C LYS A 13 3.05 -6.47 12.21
N GLY A 14 3.61 -6.03 11.08
CA GLY A 14 3.44 -6.68 9.77
C GLY A 14 3.83 -8.16 9.72
N SER A 15 4.75 -8.61 10.59
CA SER A 15 5.16 -10.02 10.69
C SER A 15 4.35 -10.85 11.68
N THR A 16 3.31 -10.29 12.31
CA THR A 16 2.46 -11.00 13.27
C THR A 16 1.67 -12.09 12.55
N GLU A 17 1.61 -13.28 13.14
CA GLU A 17 0.86 -14.41 12.61
C GLU A 17 -0.65 -14.13 12.65
N SER A 18 -1.35 -14.56 11.60
CA SER A 18 -2.80 -14.43 11.47
C SER A 18 -3.55 -15.58 12.15
N PRO A 19 -4.81 -15.38 12.58
CA PRO A 19 -5.61 -14.16 12.42
C PRO A 19 -5.24 -13.07 13.43
N CYS A 20 -5.17 -11.82 12.97
CA CYS A 20 -4.87 -10.68 13.83
C CYS A 20 -5.57 -9.40 13.37
N GLU A 21 -5.84 -8.50 14.33
CA GLU A 21 -6.48 -7.20 14.12
C GLU A 21 -5.80 -6.17 15.04
N PHE A 22 -5.44 -5.02 14.47
CA PHE A 22 -4.76 -3.95 15.19
C PHE A 22 -5.41 -2.60 14.88
N LEU A 23 -5.75 -1.84 15.92
CA LEU A 23 -6.19 -0.46 15.78
C LEU A 23 -5.03 0.42 15.30
N ALA A 24 -5.18 1.01 14.12
CA ALA A 24 -4.24 1.96 13.56
C ALA A 24 -4.60 3.40 13.91
N TYR A 25 -5.86 3.78 13.76
CA TYR A 25 -6.30 5.15 13.99
C TYR A 25 -7.64 5.17 14.71
N SER A 26 -7.82 6.09 15.65
CA SER A 26 -9.10 6.41 16.26
C SER A 26 -9.22 7.93 16.31
N GLY A 27 -10.32 8.47 15.80
CA GLY A 27 -10.50 9.92 15.70
C GLY A 27 -11.84 10.31 15.12
N ARG A 28 -11.94 11.54 14.62
CA ARG A 28 -13.19 12.09 14.08
C ARG A 28 -12.97 12.66 12.69
N ILE A 29 -13.77 12.23 11.71
CA ILE A 29 -13.72 12.70 10.32
C ILE A 29 -15.13 13.05 9.87
N ALA A 30 -15.29 14.21 9.23
CA ALA A 30 -16.59 14.72 8.79
C ALA A 30 -17.67 14.72 9.91
N GLY A 31 -17.24 14.93 11.17
CA GLY A 31 -18.14 14.93 12.33
C GLY A 31 -18.54 13.55 12.86
N LYS A 32 -18.08 12.45 12.25
CA LYS A 32 -18.33 11.07 12.70
C LYS A 32 -17.09 10.49 13.39
N ASN A 33 -17.29 9.71 14.45
CA ASN A 33 -16.18 8.96 15.06
C ASN A 33 -15.76 7.86 14.10
N LEU A 34 -14.48 7.55 14.05
CA LEU A 34 -13.93 6.59 13.12
C LEU A 34 -12.79 5.83 13.78
N GLU A 35 -12.85 4.50 13.67
CA GLU A 35 -11.73 3.63 13.97
C GLU A 35 -11.26 2.90 12.71
N VAL A 36 -9.95 2.95 12.45
CA VAL A 36 -9.32 2.23 11.34
C VAL A 36 -8.46 1.12 11.93
N HIS A 37 -8.73 -0.10 11.51
CA HIS A 37 -8.06 -1.32 11.91
C HIS A 37 -7.32 -1.94 10.73
N VAL A 38 -6.11 -2.47 10.94
CA VAL A 38 -5.40 -3.30 9.97
C VAL A 38 -5.57 -4.75 10.39
N ILE A 39 -6.05 -5.59 9.47
CA ILE A 39 -6.47 -6.96 9.79
C ILE A 39 -5.94 -7.99 8.79
N GLU A 40 -5.77 -9.22 9.27
CA GLU A 40 -5.65 -10.42 8.44
C GLU A 40 -6.51 -11.53 9.05
N ARG A 41 -7.46 -12.05 8.28
CA ARG A 41 -8.46 -13.03 8.72
C ARG A 41 -8.08 -14.47 8.33
N GLU A 42 -7.27 -14.66 7.29
CA GLU A 42 -6.86 -15.98 6.81
C GLU A 42 -5.77 -16.56 7.71
N GLU A 43 -5.98 -17.75 8.30
CA GLU A 43 -5.00 -18.41 9.18
C GLU A 43 -3.69 -18.77 8.47
N ARG A 44 -2.61 -18.91 9.25
CA ARG A 44 -1.27 -19.37 8.79
C ARG A 44 -0.61 -18.44 7.76
N THR A 45 -0.95 -17.17 7.81
CA THR A 45 -0.31 -16.09 7.06
C THR A 45 0.22 -15.04 8.04
N ARG A 46 0.52 -13.83 7.57
CA ARG A 46 1.00 -12.70 8.37
C ARG A 46 0.17 -11.47 8.07
N LEU A 47 0.16 -10.50 8.99
CA LEU A 47 -0.57 -9.23 8.83
C LEU A 47 -0.26 -8.51 7.50
N CYS A 48 0.98 -8.56 7.04
CA CYS A 48 1.39 -7.97 5.77
C CYS A 48 2.08 -9.02 4.90
N GLY A 49 1.71 -9.09 3.63
CA GLY A 49 2.36 -9.93 2.63
C GLY A 49 3.82 -9.53 2.38
N PRO A 50 4.62 -10.44 1.81
CA PRO A 50 6.07 -10.28 1.75
C PRO A 50 6.54 -9.15 0.81
N ALA A 51 5.69 -8.68 -0.12
CA ALA A 51 6.00 -7.56 -1.00
C ALA A 51 5.51 -6.21 -0.47
N SER A 52 4.90 -6.16 0.72
CA SER A 52 4.37 -4.92 1.32
C SER A 52 5.44 -3.82 1.46
N LEU A 53 6.68 -4.20 1.77
CA LEU A 53 7.81 -3.29 1.93
C LEU A 53 8.65 -3.10 0.66
N ASN A 54 8.20 -3.61 -0.49
CA ASN A 54 8.89 -3.36 -1.75
C ASN A 54 8.88 -1.87 -2.05
N GLU A 55 10.04 -1.34 -2.43
CA GLU A 55 10.23 0.05 -2.79
C GLU A 55 10.27 0.20 -4.31
N LEU A 56 9.65 1.26 -4.80
CA LEU A 56 9.69 1.64 -6.21
C LEU A 56 11.00 2.36 -6.52
N ILE A 57 11.71 1.86 -7.52
CA ILE A 57 12.97 2.43 -7.99
C ILE A 57 12.96 2.58 -9.51
N VAL A 58 13.71 3.56 -9.99
CA VAL A 58 14.02 3.71 -11.41
C VAL A 58 15.44 3.23 -11.64
N PHE A 59 15.61 2.19 -12.43
CA PHE A 59 16.92 1.62 -12.74
C PHE A 59 17.04 1.35 -14.24
N GLU A 60 18.09 1.88 -14.87
CA GLU A 60 18.37 1.76 -16.31
C GLU A 60 17.16 2.06 -17.22
N GLY A 61 16.35 3.06 -16.87
CA GLY A 61 15.15 3.45 -17.61
C GLY A 61 13.93 2.53 -17.42
N SER A 62 14.01 1.55 -16.51
CA SER A 62 12.88 0.72 -16.08
C SER A 62 12.38 1.18 -14.71
N ILE A 63 11.10 0.93 -14.42
CA ILE A 63 10.50 1.14 -13.09
C ILE A 63 10.25 -0.22 -12.48
N ILE A 64 10.81 -0.47 -11.29
CA ILE A 64 10.80 -1.80 -10.66
C ILE A 64 10.41 -1.65 -9.19
N GLY A 65 9.59 -2.56 -8.68
CA GLY A 65 9.30 -2.69 -7.24
C GLY A 65 10.12 -3.81 -6.61
N LEU A 66 11.14 -3.48 -5.82
CA LEU A 66 12.08 -4.45 -5.25
C LEU A 66 12.10 -4.40 -3.71
N PRO A 67 12.28 -5.55 -3.02
CA PRO A 67 12.54 -5.57 -1.59
C PRO A 67 13.98 -5.13 -1.31
N ARG A 68 14.18 -4.36 -0.24
CA ARG A 68 15.51 -3.88 0.16
C ARG A 68 16.33 -5.02 0.79
N THR A 69 17.02 -5.76 -0.07
CA THR A 69 17.82 -6.94 0.29
C THR A 69 19.16 -6.90 -0.43
N ASP A 70 20.17 -7.61 0.06
CA ASP A 70 21.52 -7.63 -0.53
C ASP A 70 21.53 -8.06 -2.00
N LYS A 71 20.55 -8.90 -2.40
CA LYS A 71 20.37 -9.34 -3.78
C LYS A 71 20.18 -8.18 -4.76
N TRP A 72 19.52 -7.10 -4.33
CA TRP A 72 19.14 -5.95 -5.17
C TRP A 72 19.93 -4.70 -4.84
N LYS A 73 21.05 -4.85 -4.13
CA LYS A 73 21.85 -3.72 -3.63
C LYS A 73 22.31 -2.80 -4.76
N LYS A 74 22.69 -3.37 -5.90
CA LYS A 74 23.12 -2.63 -7.09
C LYS A 74 22.03 -1.66 -7.56
N GLU A 75 20.80 -2.13 -7.67
CA GLU A 75 19.68 -1.33 -8.15
C GLU A 75 19.33 -0.19 -7.19
N PHE A 76 19.51 -0.39 -5.88
CA PHE A 76 19.32 0.66 -4.87
C PHE A 76 20.48 1.67 -4.80
N GLU A 77 21.71 1.27 -5.15
CA GLU A 77 22.89 2.15 -5.12
C GLU A 77 23.07 2.96 -6.41
N GLU A 78 22.81 2.33 -7.56
CA GLU A 78 22.99 2.94 -8.88
C GLU A 78 21.69 3.53 -9.46
N GLY A 79 20.53 3.11 -8.94
CA GLY A 79 19.23 3.59 -9.36
C GLY A 79 18.79 4.89 -8.69
N VAL A 80 17.64 5.41 -9.12
CA VAL A 80 16.97 6.56 -8.51
C VAL A 80 15.81 6.07 -7.66
N LEU A 81 15.85 6.38 -6.37
CA LEU A 81 14.81 6.01 -5.41
C LEU A 81 13.60 6.95 -5.54
N THR A 82 12.41 6.37 -5.60
CA THR A 82 11.17 7.17 -5.53
C THR A 82 10.80 7.52 -4.08
N ASN A 83 11.38 6.82 -3.09
CA ASN A 83 11.00 6.85 -1.67
C ASN A 83 9.54 6.46 -1.42
N ILE A 84 8.96 5.64 -2.31
CA ILE A 84 7.60 5.14 -2.19
C ILE A 84 7.64 3.62 -2.11
N ARG A 85 7.17 3.06 -0.99
CA ARG A 85 6.95 1.62 -0.85
C ARG A 85 5.51 1.26 -1.19
N PHE A 86 5.26 -0.03 -1.43
CA PHE A 86 3.92 -0.53 -1.69
C PHE A 86 2.97 -0.26 -0.52
N LEU A 87 3.47 -0.39 0.71
CA LEU A 87 2.76 -0.03 1.93
C LEU A 87 2.36 1.46 1.97
N ASP A 88 3.27 2.36 1.59
CA ASP A 88 3.01 3.80 1.61
C ASP A 88 1.90 4.16 0.61
N ALA A 89 1.95 3.56 -0.57
CA ALA A 89 0.98 3.76 -1.63
C ALA A 89 -0.41 3.17 -1.26
N PHE A 90 -0.44 1.97 -0.68
CA PHE A 90 -1.66 1.37 -0.12
C PHE A 90 -2.26 2.22 1.01
N ALA A 91 -1.44 2.71 1.94
CA ALA A 91 -1.93 3.50 3.06
C ALA A 91 -2.55 4.82 2.59
N ALA A 92 -2.00 5.44 1.54
CA ALA A 92 -2.61 6.60 0.89
C ALA A 92 -3.94 6.25 0.22
N LEU A 93 -4.03 5.11 -0.48
CA LEU A 93 -5.28 4.63 -1.07
C LEU A 93 -6.36 4.40 -0.01
N ALA A 94 -6.01 3.68 1.06
CA ALA A 94 -6.93 3.37 2.15
C ALA A 94 -7.44 4.63 2.83
N ALA A 95 -6.56 5.59 3.14
CA ALA A 95 -6.96 6.85 3.72
C ALA A 95 -7.92 7.63 2.81
N TYR A 96 -7.63 7.72 1.51
CA TYR A 96 -8.50 8.39 0.54
C TYR A 96 -9.88 7.74 0.45
N GLU A 97 -9.96 6.42 0.30
CA GLU A 97 -11.24 5.70 0.20
C GLU A 97 -12.08 5.86 1.48
N ILE A 98 -11.45 5.80 2.65
CA ILE A 98 -12.11 6.01 3.94
C ILE A 98 -12.63 7.45 4.04
N GLU A 99 -11.81 8.46 3.74
CA GLU A 99 -12.19 9.86 3.82
C GLU A 99 -13.34 10.20 2.86
N GLU A 100 -13.28 9.72 1.62
CA GLU A 100 -14.34 9.95 0.63
C GLU A 100 -15.66 9.28 1.03
N ARG A 101 -15.61 8.06 1.59
CA ARG A 101 -16.83 7.38 2.06
C ARG A 101 -17.46 8.10 3.25
N MET A 102 -16.65 8.64 4.16
CA MET A 102 -17.13 9.40 5.32
C MET A 102 -17.77 10.73 4.92
N LYS A 103 -17.27 11.39 3.87
CA LYS A 103 -17.84 12.64 3.33
C LYS A 103 -19.15 12.43 2.59
N ALA A 104 -19.34 11.29 1.94
CA ALA A 104 -20.50 11.02 1.06
C ALA A 104 -21.85 10.86 1.80
N ASP A 105 -21.91 11.24 3.08
CA ASP A 105 -23.10 11.21 3.96
C ASP A 105 -23.87 9.88 3.97
N VAL A 106 -23.14 8.79 3.73
CA VAL A 106 -23.68 7.44 3.84
C VAL A 106 -23.90 7.13 5.33
N GLU A 107 -24.95 6.37 5.60
CA GLU A 107 -25.55 6.05 6.90
C GLU A 107 -24.56 5.81 8.06
N VAL A 108 -25.10 5.93 9.28
CA VAL A 108 -24.43 5.50 10.53
C VAL A 108 -24.30 3.96 10.47
N ASP A 109 -23.12 3.39 10.77
CA ASP A 109 -22.75 1.96 10.64
C ASP A 109 -22.25 1.46 9.26
N VAL A 110 -21.39 2.22 8.56
CA VAL A 110 -20.73 1.73 7.33
C VAL A 110 -19.34 1.18 7.63
N GLU A 111 -19.16 -0.13 7.49
CA GLU A 111 -17.83 -0.76 7.44
C GLU A 111 -17.20 -0.53 6.05
N VAL A 112 -16.10 0.22 6.00
CA VAL A 112 -15.32 0.42 4.77
C VAL A 112 -14.16 -0.56 4.76
N ASN A 113 -14.18 -1.51 3.83
CA ASN A 113 -13.13 -2.51 3.69
C ASN A 113 -12.25 -2.21 2.45
N VAL A 114 -11.02 -1.78 2.69
CA VAL A 114 -10.02 -1.54 1.64
C VAL A 114 -9.00 -2.66 1.70
N LYS A 115 -8.80 -3.38 0.60
CA LYS A 115 -7.84 -4.49 0.55
C LYS A 115 -7.07 -4.53 -0.74
N VAL A 116 -5.78 -4.86 -0.63
CA VAL A 116 -4.92 -5.18 -1.78
C VAL A 116 -4.36 -6.59 -1.58
N LYS A 117 -4.55 -7.43 -2.58
CA LYS A 117 -4.03 -8.81 -2.60
C LYS A 117 -2.69 -8.87 -3.33
N ILE A 118 -2.74 -9.20 -4.62
CA ILE A 118 -1.57 -9.29 -5.49
C ILE A 118 -1.56 -8.05 -6.38
N VAL A 119 -0.48 -7.28 -6.30
CA VAL A 119 -0.21 -6.15 -7.17
C VAL A 119 0.23 -6.69 -8.53
N ARG A 120 -0.49 -6.31 -9.57
CA ARG A 120 -0.21 -6.62 -10.98
C ARG A 120 0.29 -5.40 -11.72
N SER A 121 -0.15 -4.22 -11.29
CA SER A 121 0.22 -2.94 -11.85
C SER A 121 0.24 -1.86 -10.77
N GLY A 122 0.86 -0.72 -11.06
CA GLY A 122 0.88 0.43 -10.14
C GLY A 122 -0.53 0.88 -9.70
N ALA A 123 -1.54 0.74 -10.56
CA ALA A 123 -2.91 1.14 -10.26
C ALA A 123 -3.50 0.39 -9.05
N ASP A 124 -3.09 -0.86 -8.82
CA ASP A 124 -3.62 -1.69 -7.71
C ASP A 124 -3.21 -1.16 -6.32
N ILE A 125 -2.17 -0.32 -6.26
CA ILE A 125 -1.65 0.29 -5.03
C ILE A 125 -1.64 1.82 -5.10
N ASN A 126 -2.42 2.44 -5.98
CA ASN A 126 -2.49 3.90 -6.12
C ASN A 126 -1.19 4.56 -6.64
N ILE A 127 -0.56 3.94 -7.64
CA ILE A 127 0.59 4.49 -8.37
C ILE A 127 0.21 4.73 -9.82
N LYS A 128 0.44 5.95 -10.30
CA LYS A 128 0.24 6.35 -11.69
C LYS A 128 1.56 6.81 -12.28
N ILE A 129 1.87 6.31 -13.47
CA ILE A 129 3.02 6.73 -14.26
C ILE A 129 2.51 7.63 -15.38
N ASP A 130 3.20 8.75 -15.61
CA ASP A 130 2.81 9.69 -16.66
C ASP A 130 2.83 9.01 -18.04
N PRO A 131 1.82 9.23 -18.91
CA PRO A 131 1.76 8.63 -20.24
C PRO A 131 3.02 8.87 -21.09
N VAL A 132 3.68 10.03 -20.93
CA VAL A 132 4.93 10.35 -21.64
C VAL A 132 6.04 9.39 -21.19
N ALA A 133 6.15 9.14 -19.89
CA ALA A 133 7.12 8.20 -19.34
C ALA A 133 6.81 6.75 -19.78
N VAL A 134 5.54 6.34 -19.73
CA VAL A 134 5.13 5.00 -20.22
C VAL A 134 5.54 4.81 -21.68
N ARG A 135 5.25 5.79 -22.55
CA ARG A 135 5.62 5.74 -23.97
C ARG A 135 7.14 5.62 -24.15
N TYR A 136 7.91 6.40 -23.41
CA TYR A 136 9.38 6.33 -23.47
C TYR A 136 9.91 4.95 -23.07
N ILE A 137 9.46 4.42 -21.93
CA ILE A 137 9.86 3.11 -21.40
C ILE A 137 9.56 2.01 -22.42
N THR A 138 8.35 2.01 -22.99
CA THR A 138 7.97 1.03 -24.03
C THR A 138 8.80 1.19 -25.30
N SER A 139 9.05 2.42 -25.77
CA SER A 139 9.81 2.68 -27.00
C SER A 139 11.29 2.28 -26.91
N THR A 140 11.84 2.28 -25.69
CA THR A 140 13.24 1.91 -25.40
C THR A 140 13.39 0.45 -24.97
N ASN A 141 12.34 -0.36 -25.13
CA ASN A 141 12.27 -1.77 -24.73
C ASN A 141 12.63 -1.99 -23.24
N LYS A 142 12.27 -1.02 -22.40
CA LYS A 142 12.41 -1.07 -20.94
C LYS A 142 11.11 -1.56 -20.30
N LYS A 143 11.13 -1.83 -18.99
CA LYS A 143 10.03 -2.53 -18.31
C LYS A 143 9.45 -1.70 -17.16
N ILE A 144 8.16 -1.91 -16.92
CA ILE A 144 7.47 -1.49 -15.71
C ILE A 144 7.11 -2.78 -14.96
N ASP A 145 7.87 -3.11 -13.92
CA ASP A 145 7.69 -4.32 -13.13
C ASP A 145 7.36 -3.99 -11.66
N ILE A 146 6.08 -3.72 -11.43
CA ILE A 146 5.52 -3.33 -10.12
C ILE A 146 4.58 -4.46 -9.67
N ARG A 147 5.14 -5.65 -9.45
CA ARG A 147 4.35 -6.84 -9.12
C ARG A 147 4.77 -7.43 -7.79
N GLY A 148 3.81 -7.97 -7.04
CA GLY A 148 4.10 -8.68 -5.80
C GLY A 148 2.88 -8.96 -4.93
N PRO A 149 2.94 -10.02 -4.10
CA PRO A 149 1.90 -10.29 -3.11
C PRO A 149 2.01 -9.34 -1.91
N VAL A 150 1.09 -8.37 -1.82
CA VAL A 150 1.07 -7.36 -0.75
C VAL A 150 0.18 -7.78 0.41
N PHE A 151 -1.00 -8.34 0.13
CA PHE A 151 -1.95 -8.85 1.14
C PHE A 151 -2.05 -7.94 2.38
N ILE A 152 -2.73 -6.80 2.24
CA ILE A 152 -3.03 -5.90 3.36
C ILE A 152 -4.52 -5.55 3.27
N THR A 153 -5.19 -5.60 4.42
CA THR A 153 -6.59 -5.17 4.57
C THR A 153 -6.67 -4.11 5.66
N ALA A 154 -7.29 -2.98 5.32
CA ALA A 154 -7.67 -1.94 6.27
C ALA A 154 -9.20 -1.86 6.34
N VAL A 155 -9.72 -1.85 7.56
CA VAL A 155 -11.15 -1.78 7.84
C VAL A 155 -11.44 -0.54 8.67
N ALA A 156 -12.32 0.31 8.18
CA ALA A 156 -12.78 1.48 8.90
C ALA A 156 -14.21 1.26 9.41
N LYS A 157 -14.44 1.57 10.69
CA LYS A 157 -15.72 1.45 11.40
C LYS A 157 -16.11 2.84 11.90
N ALA A 158 -17.29 3.32 11.53
CA ALA A 158 -17.77 4.67 11.81
C ALA A 158 -19.19 4.70 12.37
#